data_AF-A0A2A5J8T1-F1
#
_entry.id   AF-A0A2A5J8T1-F1
#
_cell.length_a   1.000
_cell.length_b   1.000
_cell.length_c   1.000
_cell.angle_alpha   90.00
_cell.angle_beta   90.00
_cell.angle_gamma   90.00
#
_symmetry.space_group_name_H-M   'P 1'
#
loop_
_entity.id
_entity.type
_entity.pdbx_description
1 polymer ?
#
loop_
_entity_poly.entity_id
_entity_poly.type
_entity_poly.pdbx_seq_one_letter_code
_entity_poly.pdbx_strand_id
1 'polypeptide(L)'
;MTAVGMNGPALFARYAYPPNELGYCGPDDPSVLLRLASGNSGSGDRDRARQFDGAWPYLEALAASAGIDDPLDPRVIEAYWVGGDLLDSLDSGALLQHLRAAFGERENTGFLPALGDRDRALAHHSFHVFLVYPWVKLLRKRGAVPLSVLQNCRIRWGVVEDVSEEHALVVSSPLEFDGEQLVRGTPVTQRVRWSVDGRSLAPTPVQGALVTMHWDWLCDNITSEQSRALDAAEDSALRIATRMLST
;
A
#
# COMPACT_ATOMS: atom_id res chain seq x y z
N MET A 1 -9.16 -15.47 1.08
CA MET A 1 -10.61 -15.21 1.03
C MET A 1 -10.87 -14.30 -0.15
N THR A 2 -11.88 -14.55 -0.97
CA THR A 2 -12.34 -13.60 -1.98
C THR A 2 -12.96 -12.38 -1.29
N ALA A 3 -12.68 -11.15 -1.75
CA ALA A 3 -13.19 -9.87 -1.21
C ALA A 3 -14.72 -9.80 -0.94
N VAL A 4 -15.47 -10.73 -1.51
CA VAL A 4 -16.93 -10.89 -1.42
C VAL A 4 -17.31 -11.29 0.01
N GLY A 5 -17.37 -10.30 0.91
CA GLY A 5 -17.80 -10.48 2.30
C GLY A 5 -17.19 -9.48 3.29
N MET A 6 -16.16 -8.75 2.88
CA MET A 6 -15.48 -7.78 3.74
C MET A 6 -16.06 -6.37 3.61
N ASN A 7 -16.11 -5.62 4.71
CA ASN A 7 -16.47 -4.20 4.70
C ASN A 7 -15.30 -3.39 4.14
N GLY A 8 -15.45 -2.78 2.97
CA GLY A 8 -14.36 -2.09 2.27
C GLY A 8 -13.74 -0.92 3.05
N PRO A 9 -14.51 -0.05 3.73
CA PRO A 9 -13.96 0.90 4.71
C PRO A 9 -13.09 0.27 5.80
N ALA A 10 -13.49 -0.89 6.34
CA ALA A 10 -12.69 -1.60 7.33
C ALA A 10 -11.38 -2.09 6.71
N LEU A 11 -11.43 -2.69 5.52
CA LEU A 11 -10.24 -3.12 4.77
C LEU A 11 -9.31 -1.94 4.49
N PHE A 12 -9.83 -0.81 4.03
CA PHE A 12 -9.04 0.41 3.79
C PHE A 12 -8.32 0.84 5.07
N ALA A 13 -9.03 0.85 6.20
CA ALA A 13 -8.47 1.27 7.47
C ALA A 13 -7.31 0.37 7.95
N ARG A 14 -7.34 -0.95 7.67
CA ARG A 14 -6.24 -1.87 8.01
C ARG A 14 -4.91 -1.48 7.39
N TYR A 15 -4.93 -0.95 6.17
CA TYR A 15 -3.74 -0.51 5.46
C TYR A 15 -3.45 0.98 5.68
N ALA A 16 -4.46 1.80 5.92
CA ALA A 16 -4.29 3.24 6.12
C ALA A 16 -3.82 3.63 7.52
N TYR A 17 -4.16 2.83 8.55
CA TYR A 17 -3.81 3.11 9.95
C TYR A 17 -2.30 3.19 10.22
N PRO A 18 -1.44 2.24 9.76
CA PRO A 18 -0.02 2.24 10.14
C PRO A 18 0.76 3.52 9.81
N PRO A 19 0.73 4.07 8.57
CA PRO A 19 1.39 5.34 8.29
C PRO A 19 0.68 6.54 8.94
N ASN A 20 -0.63 6.44 9.21
CA ASN A 20 -1.39 7.51 9.86
C ASN A 20 -1.05 7.62 11.36
N GLU A 21 -0.86 6.50 12.06
CA GLU A 21 -0.35 6.46 13.44
C GLU A 21 1.00 7.20 13.56
N LEU A 22 1.82 7.12 12.52
CA LEU A 22 3.14 7.76 12.45
C LEU A 22 3.11 9.21 11.91
N GLY A 23 1.93 9.73 11.56
CA GLY A 23 1.74 11.09 11.05
C GLY A 23 2.16 11.31 9.59
N TYR A 24 2.31 10.26 8.78
CA TYR A 24 2.71 10.38 7.38
C TYR A 24 1.59 10.76 6.42
N CYS A 25 0.33 10.43 6.75
CA CYS A 25 -0.83 10.72 5.90
C CYS A 25 -2.14 10.64 6.68
N GLY A 26 -3.23 11.17 6.11
CA GLY A 26 -4.57 11.03 6.67
C GLY A 26 -4.88 12.03 7.79
N PRO A 27 -6.04 11.88 8.46
CA PRO A 27 -6.50 12.78 9.52
C PRO A 27 -5.69 12.65 10.83
N ASP A 28 -5.72 13.68 11.67
CA ASP A 28 -4.96 13.74 12.95
C ASP A 28 -5.41 12.72 14.03
N ASP A 29 -6.56 12.05 13.85
CA ASP A 29 -7.08 11.05 14.80
C ASP A 29 -7.02 9.60 14.23
N PRO A 30 -5.90 8.88 14.44
CA PRO A 30 -5.73 7.50 13.96
C PRO A 30 -6.64 6.51 14.69
N SER A 31 -7.18 6.86 15.87
CA SER A 31 -8.08 5.97 16.64
C SER A 31 -9.36 5.64 15.88
N VAL A 32 -9.78 6.52 14.96
CA VAL A 32 -10.93 6.31 14.07
C VAL A 32 -10.69 5.12 13.15
N LEU A 33 -9.49 5.02 12.56
CA LEU A 33 -9.17 3.92 11.64
C LEU A 33 -9.06 2.59 12.37
N LEU A 34 -8.53 2.58 13.59
CA LEU A 34 -8.50 1.36 14.40
C LEU A 34 -9.92 0.84 14.70
N ARG A 35 -10.88 1.75 14.96
CA ARG A 35 -12.31 1.38 15.13
C ARG A 35 -12.95 0.87 13.83
N LEU A 36 -12.67 1.54 12.70
CA LEU A 36 -13.10 1.12 11.37
C LEU A 36 -12.60 -0.28 11.02
N ALA A 37 -11.29 -0.53 11.22
CA ALA A 37 -10.65 -1.80 10.94
C ALA A 37 -11.24 -2.95 11.78
N SER A 38 -11.65 -2.66 13.01
CA SER A 38 -12.34 -3.59 13.93
C SER A 38 -13.82 -3.81 13.58
N GLY A 39 -14.36 -3.16 12.56
CA GLY A 39 -15.78 -3.26 12.16
C GLY A 39 -16.75 -2.45 13.03
N ASN A 40 -16.26 -1.67 13.99
CA ASN A 40 -17.06 -0.88 14.94
C ASN A 40 -17.21 0.58 14.48
N SER A 41 -17.76 0.79 13.28
CA SER A 41 -17.79 2.12 12.63
C SER A 41 -19.19 2.72 12.46
N GLY A 42 -19.26 4.05 12.56
CA GLY A 42 -20.44 4.86 12.23
C GLY A 42 -20.35 5.47 10.81
N SER A 43 -21.45 6.03 10.30
CA SER A 43 -21.50 6.60 8.94
C SER A 43 -20.47 7.71 8.69
N GLY A 44 -20.19 8.55 9.68
CA GLY A 44 -19.20 9.63 9.58
C GLY A 44 -17.76 9.13 9.42
N ASP A 45 -17.48 7.86 9.75
CA ASP A 45 -16.12 7.35 9.68
C ASP A 45 -15.66 7.10 8.24
N ARG A 46 -16.59 6.87 7.31
CA ARG A 46 -16.31 6.70 5.87
C ARG A 46 -15.73 7.94 5.22
N ASP A 47 -16.17 9.13 5.64
CA ASP A 47 -15.68 10.41 5.09
C ASP A 47 -14.20 10.66 5.45
N ARG A 48 -13.64 9.98 6.46
CA ARG A 48 -12.20 10.10 6.78
C ARG A 48 -11.31 9.49 5.70
N ALA A 49 -11.78 8.48 4.97
CA ALA A 49 -10.97 7.86 3.92
C ALA A 49 -10.62 8.85 2.80
N ARG A 50 -11.49 9.85 2.56
CA ARG A 50 -11.27 10.92 1.57
C ARG A 50 -10.12 11.85 1.93
N GLN A 51 -9.73 11.91 3.20
CA GLN A 51 -8.64 12.75 3.69
C GLN A 51 -7.26 12.11 3.47
N PHE A 52 -7.22 10.88 2.93
CA PHE A 52 -6.00 10.24 2.48
C PHE A 52 -5.65 10.69 1.06
N ASP A 53 -5.18 11.93 0.93
CA ASP A 53 -4.83 12.55 -0.35
C ASP A 53 -3.96 11.66 -1.25
N GLY A 54 -3.05 10.88 -0.68
CA GLY A 54 -2.17 9.98 -1.44
C GLY A 54 -2.89 8.78 -2.06
N ALA A 55 -3.94 8.27 -1.40
CA ALA A 55 -4.66 7.07 -1.81
C ALA A 55 -5.95 7.38 -2.58
N TRP A 56 -6.71 8.40 -2.14
CA TRP A 56 -8.05 8.69 -2.64
C TRP A 56 -8.14 8.84 -4.17
N PRO A 57 -7.24 9.57 -4.86
CA PRO A 57 -7.27 9.68 -6.33
C PRO A 57 -7.16 8.33 -7.06
N TYR A 58 -6.44 7.37 -6.48
CA TYR A 58 -6.33 6.03 -7.04
C TYR A 58 -7.62 5.23 -6.89
N LEU A 59 -8.28 5.35 -5.74
CA LEU A 59 -9.55 4.67 -5.48
C LEU A 59 -10.65 5.20 -6.41
N GLU A 60 -10.71 6.52 -6.61
CA GLU A 60 -11.64 7.14 -7.57
C GLU A 60 -11.40 6.67 -9.00
N ALA A 61 -10.12 6.64 -9.43
CA ALA A 61 -9.77 6.19 -10.78
C ALA A 61 -10.13 4.71 -11.01
N LEU A 62 -9.84 3.84 -10.03
CA LEU A 62 -10.21 2.42 -10.08
C LEU A 62 -11.74 2.25 -10.16
N ALA A 63 -12.47 2.86 -9.24
CA ALA A 63 -13.91 2.75 -9.17
C ALA A 63 -14.58 3.23 -10.46
N ALA A 64 -14.18 4.39 -10.96
CA ALA A 64 -14.68 4.93 -12.23
C ALA A 64 -14.38 4.02 -13.42
N SER A 65 -13.15 3.48 -13.53
CA SER A 65 -12.78 2.58 -14.63
C SER A 65 -13.55 1.26 -14.63
N ALA A 66 -13.96 0.81 -13.44
CA ALA A 66 -14.66 -0.43 -13.22
C ALA A 66 -16.20 -0.30 -13.25
N GLY A 67 -16.73 0.92 -13.39
CA GLY A 67 -18.17 1.19 -13.25
C GLY A 67 -18.70 0.87 -11.84
N ILE A 68 -17.87 1.08 -10.81
CA ILE A 68 -18.21 0.88 -9.41
C ILE A 68 -18.51 2.26 -8.79
N ASP A 69 -19.69 2.43 -8.21
CA ASP A 69 -20.13 3.72 -7.66
C ASP A 69 -19.38 4.13 -6.37
N ASP A 70 -18.95 3.14 -5.58
CA ASP A 70 -18.30 3.37 -4.28
C ASP A 70 -16.78 3.15 -4.38
N PRO A 71 -15.94 4.20 -4.25
CA PRO A 71 -14.48 4.04 -4.17
C PRO A 71 -13.99 3.22 -2.98
N LEU A 72 -14.86 3.00 -1.98
CA LEU A 72 -14.60 2.11 -0.85
C LEU A 72 -15.19 0.70 -1.06
N ASP A 73 -15.60 0.33 -2.28
CA ASP A 73 -15.96 -1.05 -2.60
C ASP A 73 -14.77 -1.98 -2.30
N PRO A 74 -14.98 -3.13 -1.63
CA PRO A 74 -13.90 -4.05 -1.27
C PRO A 74 -13.00 -4.45 -2.43
N ARG A 75 -13.54 -4.54 -3.65
CA ARG A 75 -12.78 -4.87 -4.87
C ARG A 75 -11.81 -3.75 -5.27
N VAL A 76 -12.24 -2.50 -5.11
CA VAL A 76 -11.41 -1.31 -5.36
C VAL A 76 -10.29 -1.22 -4.32
N ILE A 77 -10.65 -1.43 -3.04
CA ILE A 77 -9.68 -1.39 -1.94
C ILE A 77 -8.64 -2.52 -2.07
N GLU A 78 -9.06 -3.75 -2.38
CA GLU A 78 -8.14 -4.87 -2.61
C GLU A 78 -7.21 -4.58 -3.79
N ALA A 79 -7.75 -4.09 -4.92
CA ALA A 79 -6.95 -3.74 -6.08
C ALA A 79 -5.89 -2.68 -5.76
N TYR A 80 -6.21 -1.67 -4.95
CA TYR A 80 -5.25 -0.63 -4.60
C TYR A 80 -4.12 -1.13 -3.67
N TRP A 81 -4.43 -1.93 -2.65
CA TRP A 81 -3.46 -2.35 -1.64
C TRP A 81 -2.70 -3.65 -1.96
N VAL A 82 -3.39 -4.59 -2.61
CA VAL A 82 -2.92 -5.97 -2.85
C VAL A 82 -2.78 -6.25 -4.34
N GLY A 83 -3.55 -5.59 -5.19
CA GLY A 83 -3.57 -5.80 -6.64
C GLY A 83 -4.69 -6.73 -7.09
N GLY A 84 -4.60 -7.18 -8.34
CA GLY A 84 -5.61 -8.03 -9.00
C GLY A 84 -6.08 -7.44 -10.32
N ASP A 85 -7.05 -8.10 -10.94
CA ASP A 85 -7.45 -7.86 -12.34
C ASP A 85 -7.99 -6.44 -12.60
N LEU A 86 -8.51 -5.77 -11.57
CA LEU A 86 -8.99 -4.39 -11.69
C LEU A 86 -7.89 -3.39 -12.05
N LEU A 87 -6.62 -3.74 -11.78
CA LEU A 87 -5.49 -2.89 -12.18
C LEU A 87 -5.34 -2.81 -13.71
N ASP A 88 -5.78 -3.85 -14.43
CA ASP A 88 -5.63 -3.94 -15.88
C ASP A 88 -6.79 -3.26 -16.65
N SER A 89 -7.87 -2.86 -15.96
CA SER A 89 -8.99 -2.16 -16.59
C SER A 89 -8.74 -0.67 -16.82
N LEU A 90 -7.67 -0.11 -16.24
CA LEU A 90 -7.37 1.32 -16.30
C LEU A 90 -6.22 1.62 -17.26
N ASP A 91 -6.46 2.52 -18.21
CA ASP A 91 -5.43 3.02 -19.11
C ASP A 91 -4.35 3.81 -18.35
N SER A 92 -3.08 3.53 -18.64
CA SER A 92 -1.95 4.18 -17.95
C SER A 92 -1.89 5.68 -18.23
N GLY A 93 -2.19 6.13 -19.45
CA GLY A 93 -2.20 7.55 -19.79
C GLY A 93 -3.29 8.32 -19.05
N ALA A 94 -4.50 7.75 -19.01
CA ALA A 94 -5.63 8.29 -18.25
C ALA A 94 -5.32 8.37 -16.75
N LEU A 95 -4.72 7.33 -16.16
CA LEU A 95 -4.30 7.36 -14.76
C LEU A 95 -3.25 8.46 -14.53
N LEU A 96 -2.20 8.53 -15.35
CA LEU A 96 -1.16 9.57 -15.20
C LEU A 96 -1.73 10.98 -15.31
N GLN A 97 -2.66 11.21 -16.24
CA GLN A 97 -3.36 12.50 -16.36
C GLN A 97 -4.15 12.81 -15.08
N HIS A 98 -4.93 11.85 -14.58
CA HIS A 98 -5.71 12.00 -13.36
C HIS A 98 -4.82 12.30 -12.14
N LEU A 99 -3.74 11.55 -11.95
CA LEU A 99 -2.80 11.77 -10.84
C LEU A 99 -2.07 13.11 -10.94
N ARG A 100 -1.74 13.57 -12.15
CA ARG A 100 -1.17 14.91 -12.35
C ARG A 100 -2.17 16.02 -12.04
N ALA A 101 -3.45 15.83 -12.36
CA ALA A 101 -4.47 16.79 -11.96
C ALA A 101 -4.62 16.83 -10.42
N ALA A 102 -4.57 15.66 -9.76
CA ALA A 102 -4.70 15.56 -8.31
C ALA A 102 -3.47 16.05 -7.54
N PHE A 103 -2.25 15.86 -8.07
CA PHE A 103 -1.00 16.13 -7.36
C PHE A 103 -0.12 17.24 -7.96
N GLY A 104 -0.39 17.68 -9.19
CA GLY A 104 0.57 18.37 -10.06
C GLY A 104 1.04 19.75 -9.60
N GLU A 105 0.34 20.40 -8.67
CA GLU A 105 0.79 21.65 -8.06
C GLU A 105 1.74 21.42 -6.86
N ARG A 106 1.94 20.17 -6.43
CA ARG A 106 2.79 19.85 -5.28
C ARG A 106 4.26 19.76 -5.71
N GLU A 107 5.12 20.58 -5.11
CA GLU A 107 6.56 20.65 -5.42
C GLU A 107 7.33 19.33 -5.16
N ASN A 108 6.74 18.38 -4.43
CA ASN A 108 7.38 17.15 -3.97
C ASN A 108 6.70 15.87 -4.51
N THR A 109 6.30 15.87 -5.78
CA THR A 109 5.98 14.61 -6.47
C THR A 109 7.27 13.94 -6.94
N GLY A 110 7.36 12.62 -6.75
CA GLY A 110 8.49 11.77 -7.13
C GLY A 110 8.78 11.84 -8.62
N PHE A 111 8.71 10.73 -9.34
CA PHE A 111 8.92 10.71 -10.78
C PHE A 111 7.68 11.09 -11.62
N LEU A 112 6.52 11.33 -11.00
CA LEU A 112 5.24 11.60 -11.68
C LEU A 112 5.32 12.60 -12.87
N PRO A 113 6.01 13.76 -12.77
CA PRO A 113 6.11 14.69 -13.90
C PRO A 113 6.91 14.16 -15.09
N ALA A 114 7.80 13.19 -14.87
CA ALA A 114 8.69 12.61 -15.87
C ALA A 114 8.18 11.30 -16.48
N LEU A 115 7.09 10.73 -15.96
CA LEU A 115 6.48 9.51 -16.52
C LEU A 115 5.86 9.79 -17.89
N GLY A 116 5.92 8.83 -18.80
CA GLY A 116 5.28 8.93 -20.12
C GLY A 116 4.24 7.83 -20.34
N ASP A 117 3.51 7.91 -21.45
CA ASP A 117 2.45 6.94 -21.80
C ASP A 117 2.96 5.50 -21.97
N ARG A 118 4.27 5.32 -22.18
CA ARG A 118 4.93 4.00 -22.26
C ARG A 118 5.18 3.38 -20.89
N ASP A 119 5.04 4.14 -19.82
CA ASP A 119 5.23 3.65 -18.46
C ASP A 119 3.91 3.06 -17.96
N ARG A 120 3.93 1.76 -17.64
CA ARG A 120 2.76 1.04 -17.13
C ARG A 120 2.39 1.56 -15.75
N ALA A 121 1.55 2.59 -15.73
CA ALA A 121 0.98 3.12 -14.52
C ALA A 121 -0.14 2.21 -14.04
N LEU A 122 -0.04 1.80 -12.77
CA LEU A 122 -1.02 0.96 -12.10
C LEU A 122 -1.60 1.75 -10.94
N ALA A 123 -2.92 1.66 -10.74
CA ALA A 123 -3.56 2.29 -9.60
C ALA A 123 -3.37 1.45 -8.32
N HIS A 124 -2.10 1.26 -7.93
CA HIS A 124 -1.67 0.41 -6.83
C HIS A 124 -0.74 1.17 -5.88
N HIS A 125 -0.75 0.83 -4.60
CA HIS A 125 0.03 1.54 -3.59
C HIS A 125 1.54 1.52 -3.88
N SER A 126 2.09 0.41 -4.34
CA SER A 126 3.51 0.33 -4.74
C SER A 126 3.87 1.34 -5.83
N PHE A 127 2.97 1.62 -6.79
CA PHE A 127 3.20 2.66 -7.79
C PHE A 127 3.29 4.04 -7.12
N HIS A 128 2.39 4.34 -6.18
CA HIS A 128 2.47 5.58 -5.41
C HIS A 128 3.81 5.68 -4.67
N VAL A 129 4.20 4.65 -3.91
CA VAL A 129 5.43 4.64 -3.09
C VAL A 129 6.69 4.81 -3.94
N PHE A 130 6.80 4.11 -5.06
CA PHE A 130 8.04 4.10 -5.85
C PHE A 130 8.13 5.18 -6.92
N LEU A 131 7.01 5.79 -7.35
CA LEU A 131 7.02 6.71 -8.48
C LEU A 131 6.34 8.05 -8.21
N VAL A 132 5.47 8.17 -7.21
CA VAL A 132 4.76 9.42 -6.91
C VAL A 132 5.21 10.04 -5.57
N TYR A 133 5.54 9.22 -4.59
CA TYR A 133 6.06 9.66 -3.29
C TYR A 133 7.52 10.14 -3.43
N PRO A 134 7.94 11.25 -2.78
CA PRO A 134 9.21 11.91 -3.11
C PRO A 134 10.46 11.14 -2.67
N TRP A 135 10.35 10.18 -1.76
CA TRP A 135 11.50 9.52 -1.13
C TRP A 135 12.40 8.77 -2.11
N VAL A 136 11.85 8.23 -3.20
CA VAL A 136 12.63 7.52 -4.22
C VAL A 136 13.74 8.41 -4.82
N LYS A 137 13.47 9.70 -5.04
CA LYS A 137 14.46 10.66 -5.56
C LYS A 137 15.58 10.97 -4.57
N LEU A 138 15.36 10.68 -3.28
CA LEU A 138 16.32 10.94 -2.21
C LEU A 138 17.25 9.76 -1.95
N LEU A 139 16.97 8.57 -2.50
CA LEU A 139 17.73 7.33 -2.26
C LEU A 139 19.24 7.53 -2.41
N ARG A 140 19.71 8.04 -3.56
CA ARG A 140 21.14 8.27 -3.80
C ARG A 140 21.78 9.31 -2.90
N LYS A 141 21.02 10.32 -2.46
CA LYS A 141 21.54 11.45 -1.69
C LYS A 141 21.55 11.18 -0.17
N ARG A 142 20.61 10.36 0.31
CA ARG A 142 20.34 10.19 1.75
C ARG A 142 20.43 8.72 2.21
N GLY A 143 20.66 7.78 1.30
CA GLY A 143 20.97 6.38 1.60
C GLY A 143 19.87 5.67 2.39
N ALA A 144 20.22 5.26 3.61
CA ALA A 144 19.41 4.37 4.45
C ALA A 144 18.04 4.93 4.85
N VAL A 145 17.91 6.26 5.05
CA VAL A 145 16.64 6.84 5.53
C VAL A 145 15.52 6.73 4.49
N PRO A 146 15.68 7.18 3.23
CA PRO A 146 14.67 6.94 2.19
C PRO A 146 14.41 5.46 1.93
N LEU A 147 15.45 4.62 1.96
CA LEU A 147 15.25 3.18 1.77
C LEU A 147 14.35 2.60 2.86
N SER A 148 14.57 2.98 4.12
CA SER A 148 13.72 2.59 5.25
C SER A 148 12.27 3.06 5.07
N VAL A 149 12.05 4.30 4.63
CA VAL A 149 10.70 4.80 4.37
C VAL A 149 10.02 4.03 3.23
N LEU A 150 10.69 3.82 2.10
CA LEU A 150 10.14 3.04 0.98
C LEU A 150 9.85 1.59 1.37
N GLN A 151 10.77 0.96 2.12
CA GLN A 151 10.61 -0.38 2.66
C GLN A 151 9.38 -0.48 3.55
N ASN A 152 9.15 0.50 4.41
CA ASN A 152 8.06 0.47 5.38
C ASN A 152 6.72 0.90 4.77
N CYS A 153 6.71 1.83 3.81
CA CYS A 153 5.52 2.28 3.09
C CYS A 153 5.04 1.30 2.02
N ARG A 154 5.92 0.52 1.38
CA ARG A 154 5.44 -0.50 0.42
C ARG A 154 4.62 -1.55 1.18
N ILE A 155 3.58 -2.07 0.55
CA ILE A 155 2.86 -3.22 1.10
C ILE A 155 3.70 -4.45 0.85
N ARG A 156 4.04 -5.14 1.94
CA ARG A 156 4.85 -6.36 1.91
C ARG A 156 3.95 -7.54 2.16
N TRP A 157 4.36 -8.73 1.73
CA TRP A 157 3.78 -9.97 2.23
C TRP A 157 4.87 -10.90 2.75
N GLY A 158 4.48 -11.81 3.63
CA GLY A 158 5.36 -12.85 4.15
C GLY A 158 4.59 -14.02 4.75
N VAL A 159 5.35 -14.99 5.26
CA VAL A 159 4.81 -16.18 5.93
C VAL A 159 4.98 -16.03 7.44
N VAL A 160 3.91 -16.24 8.20
CA VAL A 160 3.96 -16.20 9.67
C VAL A 160 4.76 -17.39 10.19
N GLU A 161 5.84 -17.11 10.92
CA GLU A 161 6.71 -18.11 11.54
C GLU A 161 6.28 -18.42 12.97
N ASP A 162 5.89 -17.39 13.73
CA ASP A 162 5.45 -17.50 15.13
C ASP A 162 4.45 -16.39 15.49
N VAL A 163 3.60 -16.64 16.47
CA VAL A 163 2.58 -15.70 16.97
C VAL A 163 2.64 -15.63 18.48
N SER A 164 2.82 -14.40 18.98
CA SER A 164 2.72 -14.03 20.39
C SER A 164 1.49 -13.13 20.62
N GLU A 165 1.27 -12.76 21.88
CA GLU A 165 0.07 -12.02 22.33
C GLU A 165 -0.32 -10.82 21.45
N GLU A 166 0.63 -9.95 21.10
CA GLU A 166 0.34 -8.76 20.27
C GLU A 166 1.19 -8.66 19.01
N HIS A 167 2.08 -9.63 18.80
CA HIS A 167 3.07 -9.60 17.72
C HIS A 167 3.18 -10.94 17.00
N ALA A 168 3.60 -10.89 15.75
CA ALA A 168 3.96 -12.04 14.94
C ALA A 168 5.40 -11.89 14.41
N LEU A 169 6.07 -13.01 14.24
CA LEU A 169 7.29 -13.11 13.45
C LEU A 169 6.90 -13.53 12.03
N VAL A 170 7.33 -12.77 11.03
CA VAL A 170 6.96 -12.97 9.62
C VAL A 170 8.23 -12.99 8.77
N VAL A 171 8.41 -14.02 7.96
CA VAL A 171 9.50 -14.11 6.99
C VAL A 171 9.10 -13.39 5.71
N SER A 172 9.80 -12.31 5.37
CA SER A 172 9.50 -11.44 4.23
C SER A 172 10.78 -10.93 3.57
N SER A 173 10.75 -10.73 2.25
CA SER A 173 11.84 -10.05 1.53
C SER A 173 11.90 -8.57 1.92
N PRO A 174 13.05 -8.03 2.35
CA PRO A 174 13.25 -6.60 2.52
C PRO A 174 13.49 -5.91 1.17
N LEU A 175 13.47 -4.59 1.15
CA LEU A 175 13.87 -3.77 0.01
C LEU A 175 15.35 -3.41 0.15
N GLU A 176 16.12 -3.59 -0.91
CA GLU A 176 17.56 -3.32 -0.97
C GLU A 176 17.87 -2.35 -2.12
N PHE A 177 18.87 -1.50 -1.90
CA PHE A 177 19.37 -0.58 -2.90
C PHE A 177 20.90 -0.57 -2.89
N ASP A 178 21.52 -0.98 -4.00
CA ASP A 178 22.99 -1.06 -4.15
C ASP A 178 23.63 0.22 -4.72
N GLY A 179 22.82 1.25 -5.01
CA GLY A 179 23.23 2.49 -5.68
C GLY A 179 22.71 2.59 -7.12
N GLU A 180 22.36 1.46 -7.72
CA GLU A 180 21.86 1.35 -9.09
C GLU A 180 20.48 0.68 -9.15
N GLN A 181 20.31 -0.46 -8.47
CA GLN A 181 19.11 -1.28 -8.51
C GLN A 181 18.35 -1.23 -7.20
N LEU A 182 17.03 -0.99 -7.29
CA LEU A 182 16.10 -1.08 -6.17
C LEU A 182 15.32 -2.39 -6.29
N VAL A 183 15.61 -3.36 -5.43
CA VAL A 183 15.15 -4.75 -5.57
C VAL A 183 14.68 -5.34 -4.24
N ARG A 184 13.95 -6.44 -4.32
CA ARG A 184 13.63 -7.27 -3.15
C ARG A 184 14.84 -8.13 -2.80
N GLY A 185 15.28 -8.04 -1.56
CA GLY A 185 16.39 -8.79 -1.00
C GLY A 185 16.03 -10.21 -0.56
N THR A 186 17.00 -10.87 0.06
CA THR A 186 16.82 -12.22 0.63
C THR A 186 15.83 -12.14 1.80
N PRO A 187 14.84 -13.04 1.90
CA PRO A 187 13.88 -13.06 3.00
C PRO A 187 14.55 -13.07 4.38
N VAL A 188 14.01 -12.26 5.29
CA VAL A 188 14.43 -12.19 6.70
C VAL A 188 13.21 -12.24 7.62
N THR A 189 13.40 -12.69 8.85
CA THR A 189 12.36 -12.61 9.88
C THR A 189 12.19 -11.17 10.35
N GLN A 190 10.95 -10.68 10.31
CA GLN A 190 10.53 -9.36 10.75
C GLN A 190 9.50 -9.51 11.87
N ARG A 191 9.59 -8.67 12.90
CA ARG A 191 8.58 -8.62 13.97
C ARG A 191 7.55 -7.54 13.63
N VAL A 192 6.27 -7.90 13.62
CA VAL A 192 5.16 -6.98 13.37
C VAL A 192 4.09 -7.09 14.46
N ARG A 193 3.40 -5.98 14.72
CA ARG A 193 2.22 -5.88 15.57
C ARG A 193 0.98 -6.38 14.82
N TRP A 194 0.11 -7.14 15.48
CA TRP A 194 -1.21 -7.46 14.94
C TRP A 194 -2.35 -6.94 15.85
N SER A 195 -2.02 -6.59 17.09
CA SER A 195 -2.90 -5.88 18.03
C SER A 195 -2.12 -4.92 18.91
N VAL A 196 -2.84 -4.01 19.58
CA VAL A 196 -2.33 -3.16 20.66
C VAL A 196 -3.44 -2.92 21.68
N ASP A 197 -3.14 -3.06 22.98
CA ASP A 197 -4.08 -2.87 24.09
C ASP A 197 -5.39 -3.65 23.89
N GLY A 198 -5.27 -4.89 23.40
CA GLY A 198 -6.42 -5.77 23.12
C GLY A 198 -7.26 -5.39 21.89
N ARG A 199 -6.80 -4.43 21.07
CA ARG A 199 -7.44 -4.05 19.80
C ARG A 199 -6.63 -4.55 18.62
N SER A 200 -7.22 -5.43 17.82
CA SER A 200 -6.57 -5.97 16.61
C SER A 200 -6.84 -5.07 15.40
N LEU A 201 -5.80 -4.81 14.61
CA LEU A 201 -5.95 -4.13 13.34
C LEU A 201 -6.50 -5.09 12.28
N ALA A 202 -6.04 -6.33 12.31
CA ALA A 202 -6.35 -7.39 11.36
C ALA A 202 -6.81 -8.67 12.08
N PRO A 203 -7.36 -9.68 11.36
CA PRO A 203 -7.65 -10.97 11.97
C PRO A 203 -6.40 -11.57 12.62
N THR A 204 -6.58 -12.34 13.69
CA THR A 204 -5.47 -12.99 14.39
C THR A 204 -4.63 -13.84 13.41
N PRO A 205 -3.31 -13.61 13.33
CA PRO A 205 -2.45 -14.39 12.46
C PRO A 205 -2.35 -15.83 12.93
N VAL A 206 -2.14 -16.73 11.98
CA VAL A 206 -1.92 -18.15 12.24
C VAL A 206 -0.56 -18.53 11.66
N GLN A 207 0.20 -19.33 12.39
CA GLN A 207 1.47 -19.86 11.90
C GLN A 207 1.30 -20.54 10.53
N GLY A 208 2.20 -20.25 9.60
CA GLY A 208 2.17 -20.72 8.21
C GLY A 208 1.24 -19.94 7.28
N ALA A 209 0.45 -19.00 7.79
CA ALA A 209 -0.40 -18.16 6.94
C ALA A 209 0.42 -17.14 6.15
N LEU A 210 -0.08 -16.78 4.96
CA LEU A 210 0.40 -15.64 4.19
C LEU A 210 -0.31 -14.38 4.67
N VAL A 211 0.47 -13.34 4.95
CA VAL A 211 -0.04 -12.09 5.51
C VAL A 211 0.56 -10.89 4.79
N THR A 212 -0.17 -9.79 4.76
CA THR A 212 0.35 -8.48 4.33
C THR A 212 0.78 -7.63 5.51
N MET A 213 1.74 -6.75 5.27
CA MET A 213 2.27 -5.82 6.27
C MET A 213 2.45 -4.43 5.69
N HIS A 214 2.14 -3.41 6.48
CA HIS A 214 2.40 -2.01 6.18
C HIS A 214 3.01 -1.38 7.44
N TRP A 215 4.21 -0.78 7.30
CA TRP A 215 5.05 -0.43 8.45
C TRP A 215 5.23 -1.62 9.40
N ASP A 216 5.22 -1.44 10.70
CA ASP A 216 5.39 -2.53 11.66
C ASP A 216 4.08 -3.24 12.01
N TRP A 217 3.04 -3.12 11.17
CA TRP A 217 1.73 -3.73 11.37
C TRP A 217 1.40 -4.81 10.35
N LEU A 218 0.74 -5.86 10.82
CA LEU A 218 0.04 -6.84 10.00
C LEU A 218 -1.32 -6.27 9.57
N CYS A 219 -1.59 -6.31 8.26
CA CYS A 219 -2.79 -5.71 7.68
C CYS A 219 -3.86 -6.74 7.30
N ASP A 220 -3.51 -7.90 6.75
CA ASP A 220 -4.50 -8.94 6.44
C ASP A 220 -3.90 -10.34 6.22
N ASN A 221 -4.75 -11.36 6.24
CA ASN A 221 -4.44 -12.71 5.75
C ASN A 221 -4.78 -12.79 4.26
N ILE A 222 -3.84 -13.24 3.43
CA ILE A 222 -4.00 -13.30 1.98
C ILE A 222 -3.82 -14.71 1.42
N THR A 223 -4.28 -14.92 0.18
CA THR A 223 -4.03 -16.15 -0.57
C THR A 223 -2.69 -16.08 -1.31
N SER A 224 -2.21 -17.22 -1.80
CA SER A 224 -1.04 -17.25 -2.69
C SER A 224 -1.28 -16.56 -4.04
N GLU A 225 -2.54 -16.39 -4.46
CA GLU A 225 -2.88 -15.63 -5.65
C GLU A 225 -2.74 -14.13 -5.41
N GLN A 226 -3.25 -13.65 -4.28
CA GLN A 226 -3.09 -12.27 -3.82
C GLN A 226 -1.62 -11.91 -3.60
N SER A 227 -0.80 -12.82 -3.06
CA SER A 227 0.65 -12.56 -2.92
C SER A 227 1.35 -12.41 -4.27
N ARG A 228 0.94 -13.17 -5.29
CA ARG A 228 1.47 -13.02 -6.66
C ARG A 228 0.99 -11.73 -7.34
N ALA A 229 -0.26 -11.32 -7.10
CA ALA A 229 -0.79 -10.06 -7.61
C ALA A 229 -0.03 -8.86 -7.03
N LEU A 230 0.26 -8.89 -5.73
CA LEU A 230 1.04 -7.88 -5.04
C LEU A 230 2.46 -7.79 -5.60
N ASP A 231 3.12 -8.94 -5.78
CA ASP A 231 4.44 -9.02 -6.42
C ASP A 231 4.44 -8.44 -7.83
N ALA A 232 3.44 -8.78 -8.66
CA ALA A 232 3.35 -8.30 -10.02
C ALA A 232 3.18 -6.77 -10.09
N ALA A 233 2.38 -6.20 -9.19
CA ALA A 233 2.18 -4.76 -9.11
C ALA A 233 3.45 -4.04 -8.60
N GLU A 234 4.11 -4.59 -7.59
CA GLU A 234 5.39 -4.09 -7.07
C GLU A 234 6.51 -4.16 -8.13
N ASP A 235 6.66 -5.28 -8.82
CA ASP A 235 7.67 -5.47 -9.87
C ASP A 235 7.46 -4.51 -11.06
N SER A 236 6.21 -4.18 -11.38
CA SER A 236 5.91 -3.15 -12.40
C SER A 236 6.47 -1.79 -11.97
N ALA A 237 6.26 -1.39 -10.72
CA ALA A 237 6.74 -0.11 -10.19
C ALA A 237 8.27 -0.08 -10.01
N LEU A 238 8.87 -1.15 -9.47
CA LEU A 238 10.33 -1.25 -9.25
C LEU A 238 11.12 -1.18 -10.56
N ARG A 239 10.62 -1.78 -11.65
CA ARG A 239 11.27 -1.70 -12.98
C ARG A 239 11.35 -0.27 -13.48
N ILE A 240 10.25 0.49 -13.37
CA ILE A 240 10.20 1.90 -13.77
C ILE A 240 11.13 2.72 -12.87
N ALA A 241 11.02 2.54 -11.55
CA ALA A 241 11.81 3.29 -10.57
C ALA A 241 13.32 3.05 -10.75
N THR A 242 13.75 1.80 -10.93
CA THR A 242 15.15 1.45 -11.18
C THR A 242 15.66 2.12 -12.46
N ARG A 243 14.92 2.04 -13.57
CA ARG A 243 15.29 2.70 -14.84
C ARG A 243 15.42 4.22 -14.67
N MET A 244 14.51 4.85 -13.93
CA MET A 244 14.53 6.29 -13.68
C MET A 244 15.63 6.70 -12.71
N LEU A 245 15.98 5.85 -11.75
CA LEU A 245 17.16 6.06 -10.91
C LEU A 245 18.42 5.98 -11.77
N SER A 246 18.54 5.07 -12.73
CA SER A 246 19.74 4.97 -13.59
C SER A 246 19.98 6.17 -14.53
N THR A 247 19.05 7.12 -14.64
CA THR A 247 19.17 8.34 -15.47
C THR A 247 19.74 9.50 -14.66
#